data_AF-A0A5K1B6R3-F1
#
_entry.id   AF-A0A5K1B6R3-F1
#
_cell.length_a   1.000
_cell.length_b   1.000
_cell.length_c   1.000
_cell.angle_alpha   90.00
_cell.angle_beta   90.00
_cell.angle_gamma   90.00
#
_symmetry.space_group_name_H-M   'P 1'
#
loop_
_entity.id
_entity.type
_entity.pdbx_description
1 polymer ?
#
loop_
_entity_poly.entity_id
_entity_poly.type
_entity_poly.pdbx_seq_one_letter_code
_entity_poly.pdbx_strand_id
1 'polypeptide(L)' 'MSTVDKMLIKGIRSFSPENKHVITFYKPLTLIVGPNGAGKT' A
#
# COMPACT_ATOMS: atom_id res chain seq x y z
N MET A 1 13.32 -14.40 11.61
CA MET A 1 11.87 -14.27 11.32
C MET A 1 11.74 -13.35 10.14
N SER A 2 11.18 -13.82 9.03
CA SER A 2 11.06 -13.01 7.81
C SER A 2 9.91 -12.02 7.94
N THR A 3 10.08 -10.80 7.43
CA THR A 3 9.07 -9.73 7.47
C THR A 3 9.05 -8.95 6.16
N VAL A 4 7.93 -8.28 5.88
CA VAL A 4 7.83 -7.31 4.78
C VAL A 4 8.08 -5.92 5.36
N ASP A 5 8.97 -5.14 4.75
CA ASP A 5 9.28 -3.78 5.20
C ASP A 5 8.58 -2.72 4.35
N LYS A 6 8.58 -2.85 3.01
CA LYS A 6 7.96 -1.89 2.09
C LYS A 6 7.34 -2.58 0.87
N MET A 7 6.32 -1.94 0.29
CA MET A 7 5.71 -2.31 -0.98
C MET A 7 5.51 -1.06 -1.85
N LEU A 8 5.86 -1.15 -3.15
CA LEU A 8 5.62 -0.12 -4.14
C LEU A 8 4.46 -0.53 -5.06
N ILE A 9 3.51 0.37 -5.28
CA ILE A 9 2.38 0.21 -6.19
C ILE A 9 2.48 1.27 -7.29
N LYS A 10 2.31 0.84 -8.55
CA LYS A 10 2.34 1.71 -9.73
C LYS A 10 1.56 1.05 -10.86
N GLY A 11 0.56 1.74 -11.42
CA GLY A 11 -0.21 1.24 -12.58
C GLY A 11 -1.13 0.06 -12.32
N ILE A 12 -1.59 -0.14 -11.08
CA ILE A 12 -2.47 -1.25 -10.69
C ILE A 12 -3.79 -0.70 -10.14
N ARG A 13 -4.92 -1.18 -10.67
CA ARG A 13 -6.28 -0.75 -10.26
C ARG A 13 -6.41 0.79 -10.30
N SER A 14 -6.75 1.41 -9.17
CA SER A 14 -6.93 2.86 -9.03
C SER A 14 -5.60 3.63 -8.93
N PHE A 15 -4.45 2.96 -8.89
CA PHE A 15 -3.14 3.60 -8.81
C PHE A 15 -2.61 3.93 -10.21
N SER A 16 -2.37 5.23 -10.46
CA SER A 16 -1.83 5.74 -11.72
C SER A 16 -0.52 5.06 -12.12
N PRO A 17 -0.29 4.81 -13.42
CA PRO A 17 1.00 4.34 -13.92
C PRO A 17 2.09 5.42 -13.87
N GLU A 18 1.77 6.68 -13.59
CA GLU A 18 2.79 7.74 -13.50
C GLU A 18 3.29 7.97 -12.07
N ASN A 19 2.45 7.64 -11.08
CA ASN A 19 2.75 7.88 -9.67
C ASN A 19 3.22 6.62 -8.96
N LYS A 20 4.25 6.78 -8.12
CA LYS A 20 4.75 5.75 -7.23
C LYS A 20 4.10 5.88 -5.86
N HIS A 21 3.43 4.84 -5.40
CA HIS A 21 2.86 4.79 -4.05
C HIS A 21 3.59 3.76 -3.22
N VAL A 22 4.23 4.19 -2.13
CA VAL A 22 5.01 3.30 -1.25
C VAL A 22 4.29 3.12 0.08
N ILE A 23 4.01 1.87 0.46
CA ILE A 23 3.53 1.49 1.78
C ILE A 23 4.72 1.01 2.60
N THR A 24 4.89 1.54 3.81
CA THR A 24 5.84 1.02 4.80
C THR A 24 5.07 0.23 5.84
N PHE A 25 5.52 -0.99 6.12
CA PHE A 25 4.89 -1.88 7.11
C PHE A 25 5.59 -1.74 8.46
N TYR A 26 4.83 -1.25 9.43
CA TYR A 26 5.21 -1.17 10.84
C TYR A 26 4.88 -2.46 11.59
N LYS A 27 5.65 -2.71 12.66
CA LYS A 27 5.55 -3.89 13.51
C LYS A 27 5.08 -3.46 14.91
N PRO A 28 4.19 -4.21 15.57
CA PRO A 28 3.60 -5.48 15.11
C PRO A 28 2.40 -5.30 14.15
N LEU A 29 1.93 -4.06 13.95
CA LEU A 29 0.70 -3.78 13.24
C LEU A 29 0.87 -2.59 12.30
N THR A 30 0.29 -2.71 11.10
CA THR A 30 0.05 -1.61 10.16
C THR A 30 -1.44 -1.56 9.85
N LEU A 31 -2.06 -0.39 9.97
CA LEU A 31 -3.48 -0.20 9.71
C LEU A 31 -3.68 0.61 8.43
N ILE A 32 -4.45 0.07 7.48
CA ILE A 32 -4.78 0.72 6.21
C ILE A 32 -6.28 1.04 6.22
N VAL A 33 -6.62 2.33 6.24
CA VAL A 33 -8.01 2.83 6.36
C VAL A 33 -8.30 3.89 5.30
N GLY A 34 -9.59 4.15 5.05
CA GLY A 34 -10.06 5.10 4.05
C GLY A 34 -11.45 4.73 3.50
N PRO A 35 -12.08 5.63 2.74
CA PRO A 35 -13.44 5.44 2.23
C PRO A 35 -13.54 4.31 1.19
N ASN A 36 -14.77 3.96 0.81
CA ASN A 36 -15.04 3.00 -0.27
C ASN A 36 -14.41 3.52 -1.59
N GLY A 37 -13.81 2.61 -2.35
CA GLY A 37 -13.11 2.97 -3.59
C GLY A 37 -11.69 3.51 -3.41
N ALA A 38 -11.19 3.68 -2.18
CA ALA A 38 -9.83 4.21 -1.93
C ALA A 38 -8.66 3.26 -2.31
N GLY A 39 -8.93 2.05 -2.82
CA GLY A 39 -7.88 1.10 -3.22
C GLY A 39 -7.15 0.41 -2.06
N LYS A 40 -7.85 0.14 -0.95
CA LYS A 40 -7.30 -0.55 0.23
C LYS A 40 -7.13 -2.07 0.07
N THR A 41 -7.84 -2.65 -0.91
CA THR A 41 -7.88 -4.09 -1.24
C THR A 41 -7.29 -4.29 -2.62
#